data_AF-A0A7K3YZS8-F1
#
_entry.id   AF-A0A7K3YZS8-F1
#
_cell.length_a   1.000
_cell.length_b   1.000
_cell.length_c   1.000
_cell.angle_alpha   90.00
_cell.angle_beta   90.00
_cell.angle_gamma   90.00
#
_symmetry.space_group_name_H-M   'P 1'
#
loop_
_entity.id
_entity.type
_entity.pdbx_description
1 polymer ?
#
loop_
_entity_poly.entity_id
_entity_poly.type
_entity_poly.pdbx_seq_one_letter_code
_entity_poly.pdbx_strand_id
1 'polypeptide(L)'
;MAKKGDMLYAWTNDAALAKKAECGGAVTELLKYALESKTVDAVLAVTRGVDLYDAVPVIVSDAKSLDACAGSLHCGTVLLSKLVLEYAPKLSGKKIGLVVKGCDMMGILELAARKLVNLDNIVMIGVNCGGSVSPVTARRMIKEKYGVDPNTVTKEEIDKGQF
;
A
#
# COMPACT_ATOMS: atom_id res chain seq x y z
N MET A 1 19.81 -8.69 -15.12
CA MET A 1 18.36 -8.70 -14.84
C MET A 1 18.12 -9.58 -13.63
N ALA A 2 17.18 -9.18 -12.76
CA ALA A 2 16.72 -10.00 -11.65
C ALA A 2 15.95 -11.22 -12.17
N LYS A 3 16.08 -12.35 -11.47
CA LYS A 3 15.38 -13.62 -11.75
C LYS A 3 14.38 -13.91 -10.64
N LYS A 4 13.41 -14.78 -10.95
CA LYS A 4 12.46 -15.27 -9.95
C LYS A 4 13.21 -15.94 -8.80
N GLY A 5 12.98 -15.47 -7.58
CA GLY A 5 13.63 -15.98 -6.36
C GLY A 5 14.84 -15.16 -5.90
N ASP A 6 15.29 -14.17 -6.68
CA ASP A 6 16.38 -13.29 -6.25
C ASP A 6 15.91 -12.42 -5.07
N MET A 7 16.82 -12.23 -4.10
CA MET A 7 16.67 -11.28 -3.01
C MET A 7 17.65 -10.13 -3.23
N LEU A 8 17.11 -8.92 -3.34
CA LEU A 8 17.89 -7.74 -3.70
C LEU A 8 17.52 -6.58 -2.77
N TYR A 9 18.51 -5.73 -2.48
CA TYR A 9 18.23 -4.39 -1.98
C TYR A 9 17.88 -3.49 -3.16
N ALA A 10 16.77 -2.76 -3.02
CA ALA A 10 16.28 -1.86 -4.04
C ALA A 10 15.81 -0.55 -3.40
N TRP A 11 16.00 0.55 -4.11
CA TRP A 11 15.54 1.88 -3.74
C TRP A 11 15.23 2.68 -5.02
N THR A 12 14.38 3.69 -4.89
CA THR A 12 14.09 4.66 -5.95
C THR A 12 15.33 5.51 -6.23
N ASN A 13 15.52 5.90 -7.48
CA ASN A 13 16.49 6.92 -7.89
C ASN A 13 15.90 8.35 -7.80
N ASP A 14 14.62 8.51 -7.48
CA ASP A 14 13.96 9.79 -7.26
C ASP A 14 14.16 10.26 -5.81
N ALA A 15 15.02 11.26 -5.64
CA ALA A 15 15.33 11.84 -4.34
C ALA A 15 14.12 12.51 -3.65
N ALA A 16 13.11 12.96 -4.40
CA ALA A 16 11.90 13.54 -3.81
C ALA A 16 10.97 12.45 -3.27
N LEU A 17 10.84 11.34 -4.00
CA LEU A 17 10.09 10.16 -3.53
C LEU A 17 10.77 9.53 -2.31
N ALA A 18 12.11 9.41 -2.32
CA ALA A 18 12.87 8.84 -1.21
C ALA A 18 12.64 9.57 0.13
N LYS A 19 12.34 10.88 0.10
CA LYS A 19 12.04 11.67 1.31
C LYS A 19 10.65 11.42 1.89
N LYS A 20 9.72 10.91 1.08
CA LYS A 20 8.31 10.68 1.46
C LYS A 20 8.01 9.22 1.78
N ALA A 21 8.74 8.31 1.14
CA ALA A 21 8.56 6.89 1.31
C ALA A 21 8.92 6.42 2.73
N GLU A 22 8.35 5.28 3.13
CA GLU A 22 8.63 4.69 4.45
C GLU A 22 10.09 4.21 4.55
N CYS A 23 10.52 3.48 3.52
CA CYS A 23 11.89 3.00 3.32
C CYS A 23 12.47 3.63 2.04
N GLY A 24 13.22 2.86 1.24
CA GLY A 24 13.85 3.35 0.02
C GLY A 24 12.90 3.62 -1.17
N GLY A 25 11.58 3.71 -1.00
CA GLY A 25 10.64 4.06 -2.09
C GLY A 25 10.47 3.04 -3.23
N ALA A 26 11.05 1.83 -3.10
CA ALA A 26 11.05 0.83 -4.17
C ALA A 26 9.64 0.40 -4.60
N VAL A 27 8.70 0.23 -3.67
CA VAL A 27 7.33 -0.19 -3.99
C VAL A 27 6.62 0.85 -4.85
N THR A 28 6.69 2.13 -4.46
CA THR A 28 6.08 3.21 -5.23
C THR A 28 6.72 3.33 -6.61
N GLU A 29 8.05 3.21 -6.72
CA GLU A 29 8.77 3.23 -7.99
C GLU A 29 8.34 2.09 -8.92
N LEU A 30 8.21 0.87 -8.39
CA LEU A 30 7.74 -0.28 -9.16
C LEU A 30 6.31 -0.09 -9.66
N LEU A 31 5.43 0.54 -8.88
CA LEU A 31 4.06 0.85 -9.30
C LEU A 31 4.02 1.95 -10.37
N LYS A 32 4.84 3.00 -10.23
CA LYS A 32 4.99 4.04 -11.27
C LYS A 32 5.42 3.40 -12.58
N TYR A 33 6.48 2.60 -12.55
CA TYR A 33 6.96 1.88 -13.71
C TYR A 33 5.89 0.93 -14.27
N ALA A 34 5.11 0.25 -13.42
CA ALA A 34 4.03 -0.64 -13.88
C ALA A 34 2.93 0.11 -14.65
N LEU A 35 2.59 1.35 -14.26
CA LEU A 35 1.67 2.22 -15.01
C LEU A 35 2.30 2.71 -16.31
N GLU A 36 3.53 3.24 -16.25
CA GLU A 36 4.23 3.81 -17.41
C GLU A 36 4.50 2.76 -18.50
N SER A 37 4.89 1.55 -18.09
CA SER A 37 5.12 0.40 -18.97
C SER A 37 3.82 -0.28 -19.43
N LYS A 38 2.65 0.14 -18.93
CA LYS A 38 1.35 -0.49 -19.16
C LYS A 38 1.29 -1.97 -18.75
N THR A 39 2.12 -2.34 -17.77
CA THR A 39 1.98 -3.64 -17.08
C THR A 39 0.63 -3.71 -16.36
N VAL A 40 0.18 -2.56 -15.86
CA VAL A 40 -1.16 -2.33 -15.31
C VAL A 40 -1.76 -1.06 -15.89
N ASP A 41 -3.09 -0.98 -15.96
CA ASP A 41 -3.82 0.19 -16.45
C ASP A 41 -4.18 1.18 -15.32
N ALA A 42 -4.25 0.66 -14.09
CA ALA A 42 -4.54 1.44 -12.89
C ALA A 42 -3.91 0.76 -11.67
N VAL A 43 -3.75 1.53 -10.59
CA VAL A 43 -3.29 1.04 -9.29
C VAL A 43 -4.36 1.34 -8.25
N LEU A 44 -4.81 0.32 -7.51
CA LEU A 44 -5.53 0.50 -6.24
C LEU A 44 -4.51 0.76 -5.15
N ALA A 45 -4.33 2.03 -4.81
CA ALA A 45 -3.43 2.49 -3.76
C ALA A 45 -4.21 2.97 -2.54
N VAL A 46 -3.48 3.34 -1.49
CA VAL A 46 -4.02 3.98 -0.29
C VAL A 46 -3.30 5.30 -0.11
N THR A 47 -4.07 6.38 0.04
CA THR A 47 -3.55 7.70 0.36
C THR A 47 -3.95 8.09 1.77
N ARG A 48 -3.23 9.07 2.33
CA ARG A 48 -3.63 9.75 3.56
C ARG A 48 -4.91 10.55 3.30
N GLY A 49 -5.90 10.37 4.17
CA GLY A 49 -7.13 11.17 4.20
C GLY A 49 -6.93 12.44 5.03
N VAL A 50 -7.77 12.63 6.05
CA VAL A 50 -7.67 13.80 6.95
C VAL A 50 -6.34 13.82 7.71
N ASP A 51 -5.89 12.66 8.18
CA ASP A 51 -4.65 12.49 8.94
C ASP A 51 -4.03 11.11 8.69
N LEU A 52 -2.94 10.79 9.39
CA LEU A 52 -2.22 9.52 9.21
C LEU A 52 -3.01 8.27 9.63
N TYR A 53 -4.08 8.44 10.40
CA TYR A 53 -4.92 7.34 10.88
C TYR A 53 -6.09 7.08 9.91
N ASP A 54 -6.32 7.98 8.96
CA ASP A 54 -7.35 7.89 7.94
C ASP A 54 -6.75 7.39 6.61
N ALA A 55 -6.85 6.08 6.38
CA ALA A 55 -6.42 5.45 5.14
C ALA A 55 -7.55 5.44 4.12
N VAL A 56 -7.37 6.16 3.01
CA VAL A 56 -8.35 6.31 1.95
C VAL A 56 -7.92 5.54 0.71
N PRO A 57 -8.66 4.50 0.28
CA PRO A 57 -8.38 3.81 -0.97
C PRO A 57 -8.62 4.71 -2.17
N VAL A 58 -7.70 4.69 -3.14
CA VAL A 58 -7.80 5.47 -4.38
C VAL A 58 -7.40 4.63 -5.59
N ILE A 59 -8.05 4.91 -6.72
CA ILE A 59 -7.65 4.35 -8.02
C ILE A 59 -6.81 5.40 -8.74
N VAL A 60 -5.56 5.04 -9.05
CA VAL A 60 -4.58 5.92 -9.65
C VAL A 60 -4.18 5.37 -11.02
N SER A 61 -4.32 6.18 -12.07
CA SER A 61 -3.87 5.84 -13.43
C SER A 61 -2.72 6.71 -13.92
N ASP A 62 -2.36 7.76 -13.18
CA ASP A 62 -1.21 8.62 -13.46
C ASP A 62 -0.07 8.28 -12.49
N ALA A 63 1.11 7.96 -13.03
CA ALA A 63 2.25 7.52 -12.24
C ALA A 63 2.70 8.58 -11.22
N LYS A 64 2.67 9.87 -11.57
CA LYS A 64 3.10 10.94 -10.66
C LYS A 64 2.21 11.05 -9.43
N SER A 65 0.91 10.74 -9.59
CA SER A 65 -0.06 10.77 -8.49
C SER A 65 0.22 9.72 -7.40
N LEU A 66 1.04 8.70 -7.68
CA LEU A 66 1.45 7.70 -6.66
C LEU A 66 2.37 8.26 -5.58
N ASP A 67 2.99 9.42 -5.78
CA ASP A 67 3.78 10.09 -4.73
C ASP A 67 2.97 10.37 -3.46
N ALA A 68 1.68 10.69 -3.62
CA ALA A 68 0.78 10.95 -2.50
C ALA A 68 0.42 9.68 -1.71
N CYS A 69 0.63 8.52 -2.32
CA CYS A 69 0.39 7.20 -1.73
C CYS A 69 1.65 6.58 -1.12
N ALA A 70 2.79 7.29 -1.14
CA ALA A 70 4.03 6.81 -0.58
C ALA A 70 4.01 6.89 0.96
N GLY A 71 4.66 5.93 1.61
CA GLY A 71 4.71 5.82 3.07
C GLY A 71 3.81 4.71 3.60
N SER A 72 3.92 4.44 4.90
CA SER A 72 3.08 3.44 5.57
C SER A 72 2.04 4.10 6.46
N LEU A 73 0.83 3.54 6.44
CA LEU A 73 -0.29 3.91 7.32
C LEU A 73 -0.64 2.69 8.18
N HIS A 74 0.18 2.38 9.18
CA HIS A 74 0.00 1.23 10.08
C HIS A 74 -1.28 1.36 10.91
N CYS A 75 -1.71 2.60 11.15
CA CYS A 75 -2.94 2.90 11.87
C CYS A 75 -4.19 3.02 10.97
N GLY A 76 -4.01 3.01 9.65
CA GLY A 76 -5.08 3.05 8.66
C GLY A 76 -5.61 1.65 8.35
N THR A 77 -6.54 1.15 9.17
CA THR A 77 -7.05 -0.23 9.05
C THR A 77 -7.96 -0.42 7.84
N VAL A 78 -7.37 -0.84 6.71
CA VAL A 78 -8.10 -1.16 5.47
C VAL A 78 -7.74 -2.55 4.97
N LEU A 79 -8.78 -3.32 4.59
CA LEU A 79 -8.67 -4.61 3.91
C LEU A 79 -8.98 -4.44 2.42
N LEU A 80 -7.95 -4.48 1.58
CA LEU A 80 -8.05 -4.20 0.15
C LEU A 80 -8.71 -5.34 -0.63
N SER A 81 -8.66 -6.59 -0.12
CA SER A 81 -9.31 -7.73 -0.79
C SER A 81 -10.82 -7.51 -0.99
N LYS A 82 -11.49 -6.84 -0.04
CA LYS A 82 -12.89 -6.45 -0.16
C LYS A 82 -13.12 -5.47 -1.31
N LEU A 83 -12.22 -4.52 -1.51
CA LEU A 83 -12.31 -3.53 -2.58
C LEU A 83 -11.99 -4.16 -3.94
N VAL A 84 -11.04 -5.09 -3.99
CA VAL A 84 -10.73 -5.86 -5.20
C VAL A 84 -11.95 -6.63 -5.68
N LEU A 85 -12.70 -7.27 -4.77
CA LEU A 85 -13.97 -7.92 -5.12
C LEU A 85 -14.97 -6.96 -5.80
N GLU A 86 -15.03 -5.71 -5.33
CA GLU A 86 -15.99 -4.73 -5.84
C GLU A 86 -15.55 -4.09 -7.17
N TYR A 87 -14.25 -3.76 -7.31
CA TYR A 87 -13.76 -2.96 -8.41
C TYR A 87 -13.12 -3.78 -9.53
N ALA A 88 -12.39 -4.86 -9.23
CA ALA A 88 -11.69 -5.63 -10.25
C ALA A 88 -12.61 -6.20 -11.34
N PRO A 89 -13.81 -6.73 -11.03
CA PRO A 89 -14.75 -7.20 -12.06
C PRO A 89 -15.28 -6.08 -12.97
N LYS A 90 -15.33 -4.83 -12.47
CA LYS A 90 -15.85 -3.67 -13.21
C LYS A 90 -14.83 -3.08 -14.18
N LEU A 91 -13.57 -3.54 -14.15
CA LEU A 91 -12.47 -2.98 -14.94
C LEU A 91 -12.38 -3.49 -16.39
N SER A 92 -13.35 -4.30 -16.86
CA SER A 92 -13.53 -4.66 -18.29
C SER A 92 -12.25 -5.07 -19.03
N GLY A 93 -11.48 -6.02 -18.47
CA GLY A 93 -10.26 -6.54 -19.09
C GLY A 93 -9.00 -5.70 -18.84
N LYS A 94 -9.10 -4.62 -18.07
CA LYS A 94 -7.94 -3.88 -17.57
C LYS A 94 -7.24 -4.62 -16.43
N LYS A 95 -5.93 -4.40 -16.32
CA LYS A 95 -5.09 -4.90 -15.24
C LYS A 95 -4.96 -3.88 -14.14
N ILE A 96 -5.08 -4.32 -12.90
CA ILE A 96 -4.93 -3.49 -11.70
C ILE A 96 -3.70 -3.89 -10.91
N GLY A 97 -2.86 -2.91 -10.56
CA GLY A 97 -1.77 -3.06 -9.61
C GLY A 97 -2.24 -2.70 -8.20
N LEU A 98 -1.67 -3.34 -7.18
CA LEU A 98 -1.88 -2.92 -5.79
C LEU A 98 -0.77 -3.42 -4.87
N VAL A 99 -0.60 -2.71 -3.76
CA VAL A 99 0.22 -3.16 -2.64
C VAL A 99 -0.64 -4.02 -1.73
N VAL A 100 -0.16 -5.20 -1.34
CA VAL A 100 -0.91 -6.12 -0.48
C VAL A 100 -0.16 -6.43 0.80
N LYS A 101 -0.87 -6.39 1.93
CA LYS A 101 -0.45 -7.06 3.15
C LYS A 101 -0.78 -8.56 3.04
N GLY A 102 -0.22 -9.38 3.93
CA GLY A 102 -0.48 -10.83 3.93
C GLY A 102 -1.98 -11.18 3.96
N CYS A 103 -2.78 -10.48 4.75
CA CYS A 103 -4.23 -10.67 4.81
C CYS A 103 -4.96 -10.25 3.52
N ASP A 104 -4.50 -9.18 2.85
CA ASP A 104 -5.05 -8.73 1.57
C ASP A 104 -4.80 -9.80 0.49
N MET A 105 -3.56 -10.29 0.39
CA MET A 105 -3.17 -11.34 -0.56
C MET A 105 -4.00 -12.61 -0.35
N MET A 106 -4.08 -13.11 0.89
CA MET A 106 -4.87 -14.31 1.20
C MET A 106 -6.35 -14.12 0.84
N GLY A 107 -6.93 -12.96 1.14
CA GLY A 107 -8.30 -12.65 0.75
C GLY A 107 -8.50 -12.66 -0.77
N ILE A 108 -7.58 -12.07 -1.54
CA ILE A 108 -7.65 -12.04 -3.01
C ILE A 108 -7.52 -13.45 -3.60
N LEU A 109 -6.62 -14.29 -3.06
CA LEU A 109 -6.46 -15.68 -3.48
C LEU A 109 -7.74 -16.50 -3.24
N GLU A 110 -8.40 -16.32 -2.09
CA GLU A 110 -9.68 -16.98 -1.80
C GLU A 110 -10.81 -16.51 -2.74
N LEU A 111 -10.87 -15.21 -3.03
CA LEU A 111 -11.82 -14.67 -4.01
C LEU A 111 -11.57 -15.25 -5.40
N ALA A 112 -10.32 -15.44 -5.78
CA ALA A 112 -9.95 -16.04 -7.06
C ALA A 112 -10.30 -17.53 -7.13
N ALA A 113 -10.04 -18.29 -6.06
CA ALA A 113 -10.44 -19.69 -5.96
C ALA A 113 -11.97 -19.87 -6.12
N ARG A 114 -12.74 -18.90 -5.63
CA ARG A 114 -14.21 -18.83 -5.79
C ARG A 114 -14.67 -18.25 -7.13
N LYS A 115 -13.74 -17.96 -8.05
CA LYS A 115 -13.98 -17.38 -9.38
C LYS A 115 -14.68 -16.01 -9.33
N LEU A 116 -14.53 -15.27 -8.22
CA LEU A 116 -15.09 -13.93 -8.06
C LEU A 116 -14.17 -12.84 -8.63
N VAL A 117 -12.86 -13.14 -8.73
CA VAL A 117 -11.85 -12.25 -9.32
C VAL A 117 -10.92 -13.07 -10.20
N ASN A 118 -10.37 -12.44 -11.26
CA ASN A 118 -9.39 -13.07 -12.14
C ASN A 118 -7.98 -12.58 -11.79
N LEU A 119 -7.08 -13.48 -11.37
CA LEU A 119 -5.71 -13.14 -11.01
C LEU A 119 -4.87 -12.68 -12.20
N ASP A 120 -5.20 -13.07 -13.43
CA ASP A 120 -4.49 -12.59 -14.62
C ASP A 120 -4.64 -11.07 -14.83
N ASN A 121 -5.66 -10.47 -14.20
CA ASN A 121 -5.94 -9.05 -14.22
C ASN A 121 -5.36 -8.31 -13.01
N ILE A 122 -4.61 -8.97 -12.13
CA ILE A 122 -4.16 -8.40 -10.85
C ILE A 122 -2.64 -8.56 -10.70
N VAL A 123 -1.95 -7.46 -10.46
CA VAL A 123 -0.52 -7.44 -10.11
C VAL A 123 -0.37 -7.01 -8.66
N MET A 124 0.11 -7.93 -7.81
CA MET A 124 0.30 -7.69 -6.38
C MET A 124 1.76 -7.42 -6.06
N ILE A 125 2.05 -6.35 -5.34
CA ILE A 125 3.33 -6.13 -4.67
C ILE A 125 3.13 -6.37 -3.18
N GLY A 126 3.68 -7.47 -2.67
CA GLY A 126 3.58 -7.82 -1.25
C GLY A 126 4.51 -6.97 -0.39
N VAL A 127 4.01 -6.52 0.76
CA VAL A 127 4.81 -5.89 1.81
C VAL A 127 4.74 -6.68 3.10
N ASN A 128 5.84 -6.67 3.85
CA ASN A 128 5.87 -7.23 5.18
C ASN A 128 4.96 -6.41 6.11
N CYS A 129 4.14 -7.10 6.91
CA CYS A 129 3.23 -6.46 7.84
C CYS A 129 3.25 -7.23 9.16
N GLY A 130 3.63 -6.55 10.25
CA GLY A 130 3.61 -7.12 11.61
C GLY A 130 2.25 -7.01 12.30
N GLY A 131 1.31 -6.28 11.72
CA GLY A 131 -0.01 -5.99 12.29
C GLY A 131 -0.47 -4.58 11.93
N SER A 132 -1.74 -4.28 12.21
CA SER A 132 -2.30 -2.94 12.10
C SER A 132 -2.94 -2.54 13.42
N VAL A 133 -2.85 -1.26 13.77
CA VAL A 133 -3.41 -0.72 15.02
C VAL A 133 -4.66 0.08 14.66
N SER A 134 -5.74 -0.05 15.43
CA SER A 134 -6.93 0.77 15.15
C SER A 134 -6.63 2.26 15.38
N PRO A 135 -7.20 3.18 14.57
CA PRO A 135 -7.00 4.63 14.73
C PRO A 135 -7.21 5.13 16.16
N VAL A 136 -8.28 4.66 16.80
CA VAL A 136 -8.62 5.04 18.19
C VAL A 136 -7.54 4.58 19.18
N THR A 137 -7.05 3.36 19.02
CA THR A 137 -6.00 2.82 19.89
C THR A 137 -4.68 3.53 19.68
N ALA A 138 -4.32 3.81 18.43
CA ALA A 138 -3.11 4.52 18.07
C ALA A 138 -3.06 5.92 18.66
N ARG A 139 -4.14 6.71 18.47
CA ARG A 139 -4.24 8.06 19.03
C ARG A 139 -4.13 8.06 20.55
N ARG A 140 -4.73 7.08 21.23
CA ARG A 140 -4.59 6.91 22.68
C ARG A 140 -3.14 6.58 23.07
N MET A 141 -2.51 5.63 22.38
CA MET A 141 -1.13 5.22 22.61
C MET A 141 -0.16 6.41 22.46
N ILE A 142 -0.27 7.18 21.38
CA ILE A 142 0.56 8.35 21.07
C ILE A 142 0.44 9.41 22.17
N LYS A 143 -0.79 9.70 22.61
CA LYS A 143 -1.02 10.65 23.69
C LYS A 143 -0.50 10.18 25.04
N GLU A 144 -0.84 8.95 25.43
CA GLU A 144 -0.62 8.45 26.80
C GLU A 144 0.80 7.94 27.03
N LYS A 145 1.41 7.29 26.03
CA LYS A 145 2.75 6.71 26.16
C LYS A 145 3.86 7.61 25.66
N TYR A 146 3.59 8.38 24.61
CA TYR A 146 4.62 9.23 23.98
C TYR A 146 4.46 10.71 24.32
N GLY A 147 3.33 11.11 24.93
CA GLY A 147 3.09 12.51 25.31
C GLY A 147 2.94 13.46 24.12
N VAL A 148 2.70 12.93 22.92
CA VAL A 148 2.57 13.72 21.68
C VAL A 148 1.09 13.97 21.39
N ASP A 149 0.75 15.15 20.88
CA ASP A 149 -0.60 15.41 20.36
C ASP A 149 -0.81 14.58 19.08
N PRO A 150 -1.75 13.62 19.06
CA PRO A 150 -1.98 12.78 17.88
C PRO A 150 -2.29 13.54 16.60
N ASN A 151 -2.78 14.78 16.68
CA ASN A 151 -3.06 15.63 15.51
C ASN A 151 -1.80 16.22 14.87
N THR A 152 -0.65 16.18 15.54
CA THR A 152 0.59 16.80 15.08
C THR A 152 1.57 15.79 14.46
N VAL A 153 1.24 14.50 14.52
CA VAL A 153 2.11 13.43 14.01
C VAL A 153 2.12 13.42 12.49
N THR A 154 3.32 13.46 11.90
CA THR A 154 3.51 13.52 10.44
C THR A 154 3.99 12.20 9.83
N LYS A 155 4.64 11.35 10.62
CA LYS A 155 5.16 10.02 10.26
C LYS A 155 5.11 9.10 11.49
N GLU A 156 4.92 7.81 11.26
CA GLU A 156 5.07 6.73 12.25
C GLU A 156 6.00 5.66 11.67
N GLU A 157 6.77 4.98 12.52
CA GLU A 157 7.69 3.93 12.10
C GLU A 157 7.77 2.85 13.18
N ILE A 158 7.79 1.58 12.76
CA ILE A 158 7.94 0.44 13.68
C ILE A 158 9.26 -0.24 13.37
N ASP A 159 10.29 0.00 14.18
CA ASP A 159 11.62 -0.58 14.04
C ASP A 159 12.16 -1.06 15.39
N LYS A 160 12.94 -2.16 15.37
CA LYS A 160 13.63 -2.71 16.56
C LYS A 160 12.76 -2.88 17.81
N GLY A 161 11.49 -3.24 17.61
CA GLY A 161 10.53 -3.45 18.70
C GLY A 161 10.00 -2.15 19.33
N GLN A 162 10.19 -1.02 18.68
CA GLN A 162 9.64 0.28 19.06
C GLN A 162 8.66 0.77 18.01
N PHE A 163 7.68 1.54 18.48
CA PHE A 163 6.77 2.37 17.69
C PHE A 163 7.16 3.82 17.95
#